data_AF-A0A2S9F0A5-F1
#
_entry.id   AF-A0A2S9F0A5-F1
#
_cell.length_a   1.000
_cell.length_b   1.000
_cell.length_c   1.000
_cell.angle_alpha   90.00
_cell.angle_beta   90.00
_cell.angle_gamma   90.00
#
_symmetry.space_group_name_H-M   'P 1'
#
loop_
_entity.id
_entity.type
_entity.pdbx_description
1 polymer ?
#
loop_
_entity_poly.entity_id
_entity_poly.type
_entity_poly.pdbx_seq_one_letter_code
_entity_poly.pdbx_strand_id
1 'polypeptide(L)'
;MEKPAFGSERTFGSERSSAGDPARTLELLWRTSGETRATRGPKQRTTVDAVVAAAIDIADTDGLGALTIRSVAARLGIAPMATYTYVPGKAEL
;
A
#
# COMPACT_ATOMS: atom_id res chain seq x y z
N MET A 1 44.52 -1.69 -24.13
CA MET A 1 44.10 -3.07 -23.83
C MET A 1 44.68 -3.44 -22.48
N GLU A 2 43.98 -3.74 -21.39
CA GLU A 2 42.56 -3.99 -21.09
C GLU A 2 42.41 -3.70 -19.59
N LYS A 3 41.48 -2.83 -19.18
CA LYS A 3 41.12 -2.67 -17.76
C LYS A 3 39.96 -3.62 -17.47
N PRO A 4 40.04 -4.50 -16.45
CA PRO A 4 38.97 -5.43 -16.14
C PRO A 4 37.75 -4.73 -15.52
N ALA A 5 36.60 -5.33 -15.79
CA ALA A 5 35.25 -4.88 -15.45
C ALA A 5 35.05 -4.66 -13.95
N PHE A 6 34.59 -3.48 -13.57
CA PHE A 6 33.95 -3.24 -12.28
C PHE A 6 32.50 -3.73 -12.37
N GLY A 7 32.32 -5.05 -12.25
CA GLY A 7 31.02 -5.66 -12.00
C GLY A 7 30.53 -5.22 -10.63
N SER A 8 29.42 -4.49 -10.61
CA SER A 8 28.75 -4.04 -9.41
C SER A 8 28.10 -5.22 -8.70
N GLU A 9 28.62 -5.59 -7.54
CA GLU A 9 27.85 -6.27 -6.51
C GLU A 9 27.83 -5.37 -5.26
N ARG A 10 26.86 -4.45 -5.25
CA ARG A 10 26.34 -3.94 -3.99
C ARG A 10 25.23 -4.88 -3.56
N THR A 11 25.60 -5.89 -2.80
CA THR A 11 24.73 -6.64 -1.92
C THR A 11 24.27 -5.69 -0.80
N PHE A 12 23.14 -5.01 -1.00
CA PHE A 12 22.41 -4.47 0.15
C PHE A 12 21.54 -5.58 0.71
N GLY A 13 22.15 -6.30 1.65
CA GLY A 13 21.51 -7.29 2.49
C GLY A 13 20.33 -6.67 3.23
N SER A 14 19.22 -7.40 3.16
CA SER A 14 17.95 -7.18 3.85
C SER A 14 18.14 -7.11 5.37
N GLU A 15 18.12 -5.91 5.93
CA GLU A 15 17.53 -5.67 7.25
C GLU A 15 16.02 -5.52 7.03
N ARG A 16 15.32 -6.66 7.16
CA ARG A 16 13.88 -6.68 7.39
C ARG A 16 13.61 -6.11 8.78
N SER A 17 13.57 -4.79 8.89
CA SER A 17 12.94 -4.11 10.02
C SER A 17 11.56 -3.64 9.59
N SER A 18 10.56 -4.18 10.30
CA SER A 18 9.13 -3.94 10.15
C SER A 18 8.73 -2.53 10.61
N ALA A 19 9.18 -1.52 9.87
CA ALA A 19 8.64 -0.17 9.88
C ALA A 19 8.63 0.28 8.41
N GLY A 20 7.46 0.67 7.89
CA GLY A 20 7.22 0.92 6.48
C GLY A 20 8.32 1.75 5.82
N ASP A 21 8.61 1.43 4.56
CA ASP A 21 9.59 2.17 3.76
C ASP A 21 9.26 3.67 3.80
N PRO A 22 10.09 4.52 4.44
CA PRO A 22 9.76 5.92 4.66
C PRO A 22 9.69 6.69 3.34
N ALA A 23 10.37 6.23 2.29
CA ALA A 23 10.24 6.78 0.95
C ALA A 23 8.82 6.59 0.42
N ARG A 24 8.26 5.38 0.56
CA ARG A 24 6.87 5.08 0.18
C ARG A 24 5.84 5.82 1.03
N THR A 25 6.09 6.00 2.33
CA THR A 25 5.24 6.82 3.21
C THR A 25 5.27 8.29 2.79
N LEU A 26 6.45 8.85 2.45
CA LEU A 26 6.59 10.23 1.98
C LEU A 26 5.93 10.44 0.61
N GLU A 27 6.00 9.48 -0.30
CA GLU A 27 5.31 9.52 -1.60
C GLU A 27 3.78 9.58 -1.44
N LEU A 28 3.23 8.83 -0.49
CA LEU A 28 1.80 8.84 -0.16
C LEU A 28 1.36 10.17 0.46
N LEU A 29 2.14 10.68 1.43
CA LEU A 29 1.83 11.92 2.13
C LEU A 29 1.93 13.15 1.21
N TRP A 30 2.88 13.17 0.28
CA TRP A 30 3.16 14.35 -0.53
C TRP A 30 2.38 14.40 -1.86
N ARG A 31 1.55 13.38 -2.15
CA ARG A 31 0.73 13.34 -3.38
C ARG A 31 1.54 13.56 -4.67
N THR A 32 2.85 13.32 -4.65
CA THR A 32 3.75 13.38 -5.82
C THR A 32 3.67 12.11 -6.66
N SER A 33 2.60 11.32 -6.53
CA SER A 33 2.11 10.52 -7.65
C SER A 33 1.18 11.42 -8.45
N GLY A 34 1.79 12.33 -9.19
CA GLY A 34 1.12 13.02 -10.28
C GLY A 34 0.47 11.99 -11.21
N GLU A 35 -0.67 12.39 -11.73
CA GLU A 35 -1.46 11.70 -12.74
C GLU A 35 -2.29 10.53 -12.21
N THR A 36 -3.56 10.85 -11.96
CA THR A 36 -4.70 10.18 -12.59
C THR A 36 -4.30 9.38 -13.84
N ARG A 37 -3.71 8.20 -13.67
CA ARG A 37 -3.80 7.17 -14.70
C ARG A 37 -5.13 6.49 -14.49
N ALA A 38 -6.19 7.19 -14.90
CA ALA A 38 -7.44 6.57 -15.28
C ALA A 38 -7.15 5.59 -16.42
N THR A 39 -6.64 4.41 -16.07
CA THR A 39 -6.43 3.34 -17.02
C THR A 39 -7.80 2.77 -17.35
N ARG A 40 -8.23 2.94 -18.60
CA ARG A 40 -9.41 2.30 -19.17
C ARG A 40 -9.25 0.79 -18.99
N GLY A 41 -10.01 0.26 -18.05
CA GLY A 41 -10.17 -1.16 -17.75
C GLY A 41 -11.52 -1.35 -17.05
N PRO A 42 -11.99 -2.60 -16.84
CA PRO A 42 -13.26 -2.87 -16.18
C PRO A 42 -13.30 -2.08 -14.88
N LYS A 43 -14.39 -1.33 -14.66
CA LYS A 43 -14.57 -0.42 -13.51
C LYS A 43 -14.00 -1.07 -12.25
N GLN A 44 -12.88 -0.56 -11.74
CA GLN A 44 -12.28 -1.10 -10.52
C GLN A 44 -13.36 -1.04 -9.46
N ARG A 45 -13.73 -2.21 -8.89
CA ARG A 45 -14.84 -2.30 -7.93
C ARG A 45 -14.57 -1.48 -6.66
N THR A 46 -13.32 -1.06 -6.45
CA THR A 46 -12.82 -0.35 -5.28
C THR A 46 -11.63 0.55 -5.68
N THR A 47 -11.44 1.66 -4.97
CA THR A 47 -10.28 2.57 -5.07
C THR A 47 -9.57 2.67 -3.73
N VAL A 48 -8.34 3.21 -3.70
CA VAL A 48 -7.63 3.48 -2.44
C VAL A 48 -8.47 4.36 -1.51
N ASP A 49 -9.10 5.42 -2.04
CA ASP A 49 -9.97 6.31 -1.24
C ASP A 49 -11.13 5.55 -0.59
N ALA A 50 -11.74 4.59 -1.30
CA ALA A 50 -12.80 3.77 -0.73
C ALA A 50 -12.28 2.85 0.40
N VAL A 51 -11.05 2.35 0.28
CA VAL A 51 -10.38 1.57 1.33
C VAL A 51 -10.14 2.41 2.58
N VAL A 52 -9.63 3.63 2.41
CA VAL A 52 -9.39 4.57 3.51
C VAL A 52 -10.70 5.00 4.17
N ALA A 53 -11.72 5.34 3.39
CA ALA A 53 -13.03 5.73 3.92
C ALA A 53 -13.66 4.60 4.75
N ALA A 54 -13.58 3.35 4.28
CA ALA A 54 -14.07 2.20 5.03
C ALA A 54 -13.26 1.94 6.31
N ALA A 55 -11.94 2.16 6.28
CA ALA A 55 -11.09 2.04 7.46
C ALA A 55 -11.42 3.09 8.53
N ILE A 56 -11.63 4.35 8.12
CA ILE A 56 -12.07 5.44 8.99
C ILE A 56 -13.41 5.09 9.64
N ASP A 57 -14.38 4.68 8.83
CA ASP A 57 -15.72 4.38 9.34
C ASP A 57 -15.71 3.22 10.36
N ILE A 58 -14.89 2.19 10.15
CA ILE A 58 -14.68 1.10 11.13
C ILE A 58 -14.02 1.64 12.40
N ALA A 59 -13.00 2.50 12.27
CA ALA A 59 -12.33 3.09 13.42
C ALA A 59 -13.27 3.98 14.25
N ASP A 60 -14.16 4.71 13.60
CA ASP A 60 -15.11 5.61 14.23
C ASP A 60 -16.26 4.85 14.92
N THR A 61 -16.75 3.76 14.30
CA THR A 61 -17.88 2.98 14.84
C THR A 61 -17.46 1.90 15.84
N ASP A 62 -16.40 1.15 15.53
CA ASP A 62 -15.99 -0.05 16.28
C ASP A 62 -14.66 0.16 17.03
N GLY A 63 -13.99 1.29 16.82
CA GLY A 63 -12.69 1.60 17.40
C GLY A 63 -11.50 1.00 16.64
N LEU A 64 -10.30 1.53 16.90
CA LEU A 64 -9.04 1.11 16.23
C LEU A 64 -8.68 -0.38 16.47
N GLY A 65 -9.19 -0.99 17.54
CA GLY A 65 -9.01 -2.42 17.80
C GLY A 65 -9.70 -3.31 16.76
N ALA A 66 -10.84 -2.86 16.23
CA ALA A 66 -11.62 -3.56 15.22
C ALA A 66 -11.08 -3.36 13.79
N LEU A 67 -10.19 -2.39 13.59
CA LEU A 67 -9.58 -2.12 12.28
C LEU A 67 -8.61 -3.25 11.89
N THR A 68 -8.97 -4.01 10.87
CA THR A 68 -8.16 -5.10 10.30
C THR A 68 -8.37 -5.15 8.79
N ILE A 69 -7.43 -5.77 8.05
CA ILE A 69 -7.59 -5.99 6.60
C ILE A 69 -8.89 -6.75 6.30
N ARG A 70 -9.28 -7.70 7.16
CA ARG A 70 -10.52 -8.46 7.00
C ARG A 70 -11.75 -7.62 7.22
N SER A 71 -11.78 -6.75 8.23
CA SER A 71 -12.95 -5.89 8.48
C SER A 71 -13.14 -4.86 7.39
N VAL A 72 -12.05 -4.28 6.86
CA VAL A 72 -12.10 -3.37 5.70
C VAL A 72 -12.58 -4.09 4.44
N ALA A 73 -12.03 -5.27 4.14
CA ALA A 73 -12.47 -6.07 2.99
C ALA A 73 -13.95 -6.48 3.09
N ALA A 74 -14.39 -6.89 4.28
CA ALA A 74 -15.78 -7.23 4.54
C ALA A 74 -16.71 -6.03 4.35
N ARG A 75 -16.32 -4.84 4.82
CA ARG A 75 -17.09 -3.60 4.65
C ARG A 75 -17.24 -3.21 3.18
N LEU A 76 -16.21 -3.45 2.38
CA LEU A 76 -16.21 -3.16 0.93
C LEU A 76 -16.81 -4.30 0.08
N GLY A 77 -17.14 -5.45 0.67
CA GLY A 77 -17.65 -6.61 -0.06
C GLY A 77 -16.63 -7.20 -1.05
N ILE A 78 -15.33 -7.10 -0.74
CA ILE A 78 -14.24 -7.63 -1.56
C ILE A 78 -13.47 -8.74 -0.84
N ALA A 79 -12.72 -9.53 -1.59
CA ALA A 79 -11.81 -10.50 -1.00
C ALA A 79 -10.64 -9.79 -0.29
N PRO A 80 -10.19 -10.24 0.89
CA PRO A 80 -9.04 -9.66 1.59
C PRO A 80 -7.78 -9.57 0.73
N MET A 81 -7.58 -10.56 -0.16
CA MET A 81 -6.48 -10.60 -1.10
C MET A 81 -6.42 -9.37 -2.02
N ALA A 82 -7.59 -8.85 -2.42
CA ALA A 82 -7.70 -7.66 -3.27
C ALA A 82 -7.41 -6.36 -2.51
N THR A 83 -7.54 -6.36 -1.17
CA THR A 83 -7.22 -5.19 -0.34
C THR A 83 -5.72 -4.92 -0.33
N TYR A 84 -4.89 -5.97 -0.40
CA TYR A 84 -3.43 -5.84 -0.47
C TYR A 84 -2.92 -5.14 -1.74
N THR A 85 -3.71 -5.09 -2.81
CA THR A 85 -3.38 -4.30 -4.01
C THR A 85 -3.43 -2.80 -3.73
N TYR A 86 -4.18 -2.37 -2.72
CA TYR A 86 -4.36 -0.96 -2.37
C TYR A 86 -3.55 -0.57 -1.14
N VAL A 87 -3.43 -1.46 -0.14
CA VAL A 87 -2.71 -1.19 1.10
C VAL A 87 -1.90 -2.42 1.50
N PRO A 88 -0.57 -2.33 1.64
CA PRO A 88 0.29 -3.49 1.85
C PRO A 88 0.13 -4.12 3.24
N GLY A 89 -0.45 -3.42 4.21
CA GLY A 89 -0.70 -3.96 5.55
C GLY A 89 -1.44 -3.00 6.48
N LYS A 90 -1.82 -3.50 7.67
CA LYS A 90 -2.57 -2.73 8.68
C LYS A 90 -1.83 -1.47 9.17
N ALA A 91 -0.50 -1.45 9.16
CA ALA A 91 0.27 -0.29 9.59
C ALA A 91 0.14 0.92 8.64
N GLU A 92 -0.30 0.68 7.40
CA GLU A 92 -0.50 1.72 6.38
C GLU A 92 -1.99 2.09 6.23
N LEU A 93 -2.87 1.55 7.09
CA LEU A 93 -4.29 1.92 7.24
C LEU A 93 -4.44 2.87 8.43
#